data_AF-A0A7X7WQV2-F1
#
_entry.id   AF-A0A7X7WQV2-F1
#
_cell.length_a   1.000
_cell.length_b   1.000
_cell.length_c   1.000
_cell.angle_alpha   90.00
_cell.angle_beta   90.00
_cell.angle_gamma   90.00
#
_symmetry.space_group_name_H-M   'P 1'
#
loop_
_entity.id
_entity.type
_entity.pdbx_description
1 polymer ?
#
loop_
_entity_poly.entity_id
_entity_poly.type
_entity_poly.pdbx_seq_one_letter_code
_entity_poly.pdbx_strand_id
1 'polypeptide(L)'
;MLSWNYRIVRKTSPDRASVYFEIHEVYYREGGTSIEAWSENPIAPSGESVEELKSSFELMAQAFQRPVLTIEELENISRRCDRNKQSHGD
;
A
#
# COMPACT_ATOMS: atom_id res chain seq x y z
N MET A 1 6.70 15.52 6.05
CA MET A 1 5.29 15.27 5.68
C MET A 1 5.01 13.78 5.73
N LEU A 2 3.92 13.42 6.41
CA LEU A 2 3.31 12.10 6.39
C LEU A 2 2.46 12.03 5.10
N SER A 3 2.61 10.98 4.29
CA SER A 3 1.82 10.88 3.05
C SER A 3 1.32 9.46 2.82
N TRP A 4 0.00 9.33 2.70
CA TRP A 4 -0.63 8.19 2.07
C TRP A 4 -0.39 8.28 0.57
N ASN A 5 0.03 7.18 -0.04
CA ASN A 5 0.23 7.09 -1.49
C ASN A 5 -0.34 5.79 -2.01
N TYR A 6 -0.83 5.82 -3.24
CA TYR A 6 -1.20 4.62 -3.97
C TYR A 6 0.04 3.92 -4.51
N ARG A 7 0.15 2.61 -4.28
CA ARG A 7 1.25 1.77 -4.79
C ARG A 7 0.68 0.51 -5.43
N ILE A 8 1.32 0.09 -6.51
CA ILE A 8 1.09 -1.23 -7.09
C ILE A 8 1.84 -2.26 -6.25
N VAL A 9 1.11 -3.28 -5.83
CA VAL A 9 1.63 -4.43 -5.07
C VAL A 9 1.54 -5.67 -5.94
N ARG A 10 2.67 -6.33 -6.12
CA ARG A 10 2.77 -7.65 -6.72
C ARG A 10 2.47 -8.71 -5.66
N LYS A 11 1.47 -9.53 -5.92
CA LYS A 11 1.13 -10.71 -5.11
C LYS A 11 1.35 -11.99 -5.90
N THR A 12 1.70 -13.03 -5.16
CA THR A 12 1.80 -14.39 -5.68
C THR A 12 0.59 -15.16 -5.16
N SER A 13 -0.09 -15.94 -6.01
CA SER A 13 -1.22 -16.77 -5.57
C SER A 13 -0.80 -17.75 -4.47
N PRO A 14 -1.74 -18.22 -3.62
CA PRO A 14 -1.40 -19.14 -2.52
C PRO A 14 -0.68 -20.42 -2.97
N ASP A 15 -1.01 -20.92 -4.16
CA ASP A 15 -0.38 -22.07 -4.81
C ASP A 15 0.96 -21.76 -5.52
N ARG A 16 1.37 -20.49 -5.52
CA ARG A 16 2.55 -19.94 -6.22
C ARG A 16 2.56 -20.18 -7.74
N ALA A 17 1.41 -20.50 -8.33
CA ALA A 17 1.29 -20.77 -9.76
C ALA A 17 1.10 -19.50 -10.60
N SER A 18 0.64 -18.40 -10.00
CA SER A 18 0.34 -17.16 -10.69
C SER A 18 0.76 -15.91 -9.93
N VAL A 19 0.93 -14.82 -10.67
CA VAL A 19 1.24 -13.49 -10.14
C VAL A 19 0.13 -12.55 -10.55
N TYR A 20 -0.30 -11.70 -9.64
CA TYR A 20 -1.29 -10.65 -9.89
C TYR A 20 -0.85 -9.34 -9.23
N PHE A 21 -1.43 -8.24 -9.71
CA PHE A 21 -1.07 -6.88 -9.30
C PHE A 21 -2.31 -6.15 -8.82
N GLU A 22 -2.17 -5.46 -7.70
CA GLU A 22 -3.25 -4.74 -7.04
C GLU A 22 -2.79 -3.34 -6.62
N ILE A 23 -3.72 -2.40 -6.48
CA ILE A 23 -3.42 -1.08 -5.91
C ILE A 23 -3.78 -1.10 -4.42
N HIS A 24 -2.84 -0.67 -3.59
CA HIS A 24 -3.00 -0.51 -2.15
C HIS A 24 -2.67 0.92 -1.71
N GLU A 25 -3.26 1.33 -0.59
CA GLU A 25 -2.85 2.54 0.12
C GLU A 25 -1.64 2.23 0.99
N VAL A 26 -0.60 3.05 0.90
CA VAL A 26 0.65 2.87 1.64
C VAL A 26 0.99 4.16 2.36
N TYR A 27 1.13 4.06 3.68
CA TYR A 27 1.48 5.14 4.57
C TYR A 27 2.98 5.16 4.86
N TYR A 28 3.61 6.30 4.60
CA TYR A 28 5.02 6.53 4.88
C TYR A 28 5.18 7.38 6.14
N ARG A 29 6.11 6.98 7.02
CA ARG A 29 6.54 7.75 8.18
C ARG A 29 7.17 9.08 7.75
N GLU A 30 7.21 10.03 8.67
CA GLU A 30 7.87 11.31 8.50
C GLU A 30 9.32 11.12 8.04
N GLY A 31 9.69 11.78 6.94
CA GLY A 31 10.95 11.56 6.23
C GLY A 31 10.81 10.74 4.94
N GLY A 32 9.66 10.12 4.68
CA GLY A 32 9.28 9.54 3.38
C GLY A 32 10.03 8.27 2.96
N THR A 33 10.93 7.77 3.80
CA THR A 33 11.81 6.64 3.48
C THR A 33 11.30 5.29 3.98
N SER A 34 10.44 5.28 5.00
CA SER A 34 9.96 4.05 5.64
C SER A 34 8.44 3.94 5.56
N ILE A 35 7.96 2.80 5.08
CA ILE A 35 6.55 2.40 5.14
C ILE A 35 6.23 2.04 6.58
N GLU A 36 5.10 2.52 7.10
CA GLU A 36 4.65 2.27 8.46
C GLU A 36 3.32 1.51 8.51
N ALA A 37 2.45 1.72 7.52
CA ALA A 37 1.19 0.98 7.37
C ALA A 37 0.80 0.86 5.90
N TRP A 38 -0.09 -0.07 5.60
CA TRP A 38 -0.69 -0.23 4.28
C TRP A 38 -2.09 -0.88 4.40
N SER A 39 -2.94 -0.74 3.38
CA SER A 39 -4.28 -1.34 3.37
C SER A 39 -4.19 -2.86 3.15
N GLU A 40 -4.79 -3.67 4.02
CA GLU A 40 -4.75 -5.14 3.89
C GLU A 40 -5.35 -5.63 2.56
N ASN A 41 -6.51 -5.05 2.19
CA ASN A 41 -7.20 -5.34 0.96
C ASN A 41 -6.85 -4.32 -0.13
N PRO A 42 -6.90 -4.74 -1.42
CA PRO A 42 -6.79 -3.82 -2.53
C PRO A 42 -7.96 -2.85 -2.49
N ILE A 43 -7.73 -1.65 -3.02
CA ILE A 43 -8.74 -0.61 -3.09
C ILE A 43 -9.17 -0.38 -4.54
N ALA A 44 -10.44 -0.03 -4.72
CA ALA A 44 -11.01 0.37 -5.99
C ALA A 44 -11.33 1.87 -5.97
N PRO A 45 -11.26 2.56 -7.12
CA PRO A 45 -11.70 3.95 -7.19
C PRO A 45 -13.19 4.05 -6.91
N SER A 46 -13.60 5.13 -6.24
CA SER A 46 -14.98 5.39 -5.85
C SER A 46 -15.27 6.89 -5.85
N GLY A 47 -16.55 7.24 -5.92
CA GLY A 47 -17.04 8.63 -5.88
C GLY A 47 -18.57 8.65 -5.88
N GLU A 48 -19.18 9.77 -5.44
CA GLU A 48 -20.64 9.96 -5.43
C GLU A 48 -21.16 10.44 -6.81
N SER A 49 -20.25 10.84 -7.70
CA SER A 49 -20.50 11.19 -9.09
C SER A 49 -19.48 10.54 -10.04
N VAL A 50 -19.77 10.57 -11.34
CA VAL A 50 -18.84 10.06 -12.37
C VAL A 50 -17.55 10.88 -12.39
N GLU A 51 -17.63 12.18 -12.16
CA GLU A 51 -16.51 13.11 -12.09
C GLU A 51 -15.60 12.82 -10.88
N GLU A 52 -16.20 12.52 -9.72
CA GLU A 52 -15.44 12.12 -8.53
C GLU A 52 -14.79 10.74 -8.71
N LEU A 53 -15.52 9.77 -9.27
CA LEU A 53 -14.97 8.45 -9.59
C LEU A 53 -13.76 8.58 -10.54
N LYS A 54 -13.87 9.43 -11.57
CA LYS A 54 -12.77 9.71 -12.48
C LYS A 54 -11.57 10.34 -11.77
N SER A 55 -11.82 11.33 -10.91
CA SER A 55 -10.76 11.99 -10.13
C SER A 55 -10.04 11.00 -9.20
N SER A 56 -10.80 10.11 -8.54
CA SER A 56 -10.28 9.02 -7.71
C SER A 56 -9.42 8.05 -8.53
N PHE A 57 -9.90 7.64 -9.70
CA PHE A 57 -9.15 6.80 -10.62
C PHE A 57 -7.84 7.46 -11.09
N GLU A 58 -7.86 8.74 -11.48
CA GLU A 58 -6.67 9.47 -11.91
C GLU A 58 -5.64 9.60 -10.78
N LEU A 59 -6.09 9.81 -9.55
CA LEU A 59 -5.23 9.85 -8.38
C LEU A 59 -4.58 8.48 -8.11
N MET A 60 -5.35 7.39 -8.18
CA MET A 60 -4.84 6.03 -8.06
C MET A 60 -3.89 5.66 -9.20
N ALA A 61 -4.12 6.16 -10.41
CA ALA A 61 -3.27 5.93 -11.57
C ALA A 61 -1.85 6.50 -11.40
N GLN A 62 -1.62 7.43 -10.47
CA GLN A 62 -0.27 7.88 -10.13
C GLN A 62 0.60 6.74 -9.56
N ALA A 63 0.00 5.64 -9.08
CA ALA A 63 0.73 4.46 -8.64
C ALA A 63 1.62 3.85 -9.73
N PHE A 64 1.24 3.96 -11.01
CA PHE A 64 2.02 3.47 -12.15
C PHE A 64 3.34 4.23 -12.35
N GLN A 65 3.49 5.43 -11.77
CA GLN A 65 4.70 6.25 -11.85
C GLN A 65 5.71 5.91 -10.75
N ARG A 66 5.38 4.94 -9.88
CA ARG A 66 6.20 4.57 -8.72
C ARG A 66 6.65 3.11 -8.84
N PRO A 67 7.75 2.72 -8.15
CA PRO A 67 8.19 1.33 -8.16
C PRO A 67 7.09 0.37 -7.66
N VAL A 68 7.02 -0.82 -8.25
CA VAL A 68 6.15 -1.89 -7.75
C VAL A 68 6.71 -2.42 -6.44
N LEU A 69 5.84 -2.59 -5.44
CA LEU A 69 6.17 -3.25 -4.17
C LEU A 69 5.79 -4.72 -4.25
N THR A 70 6.45 -5.56 -3.46
CA THR A 70 6.06 -6.96 -3.27
C THR A 70 5.30 -7.14 -1.96
N ILE A 71 4.38 -8.11 -1.93
CA ILE A 71 3.66 -8.45 -0.70
C ILE A 71 4.62 -8.90 0.40
N GLU A 72 5.71 -9.58 0.04
CA GLU A 72 6.73 -10.02 0.99
C GLU A 72 7.46 -8.85 1.67
N GLU A 73 7.77 -7.78 0.92
CA GLU A 73 8.34 -6.55 1.48
C GLU A 73 7.38 -5.91 2.49
N LEU A 74 6.10 -5.80 2.15
CA LEU A 74 5.07 -5.17 2.99
C LEU A 74 4.80 -5.96 4.26
N GLU A 75 4.67 -7.29 4.18
CA GLU A 75 4.51 -8.15 5.35
C GLU A 75 5.71 -8.09 6.29
N ASN A 76 6.92 -8.02 5.74
CA ASN A 76 8.14 -7.88 6.55
C ASN A 76 8.17 -6.55 7.32
N ILE A 77 7.62 -5.48 6.73
CA ILE A 77 7.45 -4.19 7.41
C ILE A 77 6.44 -4.30 8.55
N SER A 78 5.26 -4.89 8.31
CA SER A 78 4.23 -5.06 9.36
C SER A 78 4.78 -5.82 10.57
N ARG A 79 5.47 -6.94 10.33
CA ARG A 79 6.12 -7.75 11.39
C ARG A 79 7.17 -6.97 12.18
N ARG A 80 7.87 -6.02 11.56
CA ARG A 80 8.86 -5.16 12.25
C ARG A 80 8.18 -4.11 13.12
N CYS A 81 7.10 -3.49 12.65
CA CYS A 81 6.33 -2.52 13.43
C CYS A 81 5.72 -3.14 14.70
N ASP A 82 5.22 -4.38 14.63
CA ASP A 82 4.61 -5.06 15.78
C ASP A 82 5.64 -5.34 16.89
N ARG A 83 6.85 -5.79 16.51
CA ARG A 83 7.95 -6.04 17.47
C ARG A 83 8.43 -4.76 18.17
N ASN A 84 8.46 -3.65 17.45
CA ASN A 84 8.92 -2.38 18.01
C ASN A 84 7.93 -1.75 19.00
N LYS A 85 6.64 -2.10 18.92
CA LYS A 85 5.61 -1.65 19.89
C LYS A 85 5.70 -2.38 21.24
N GLN A 86 6.24 -3.60 21.28
CA GLN A 86 6.38 -4.40 22.51
C GLN A 86 7.60 -4.00 23.37
N SER A 87 8.52 -3.16 22.86
CA SER A 87 9.76 -2.77 23.54
C SER A 87 9.74 -1.37 24.17
N HIS A 88 8.62 -0.63 24.05
CA HIS A 88 8.45 0.72 24.59
C HIS A 88 7.31 0.81 25.64
N GLY A 89 6.88 -0.34 26.15
CA GLY A 89 5.94 -0.45 27.26
C GLY A 89 6.63 -1.04 28.48
N ASP A 90 7.56 -0.29 29.07
CA ASP A 90 8.07 -0.43 30.44
C ASP A 90 8.39 0.98 30.99
#